data_AF-A0A382Y750-F1
#
_entry.id   AF-A0A382Y750-F1
#
_cell.length_a   1.000
_cell.length_b   1.000
_cell.length_c   1.000
_cell.angle_alpha   90.00
_cell.angle_beta   90.00
_cell.angle_gamma   90.00
#
_symmetry.space_group_name_H-M   'P 1'
#
loop_
_entity.id
_entity.type
_entity.pdbx_description
1 polymer ?
#
loop_
_entity_poly.entity_id
_entity_poly.type
_entity_poly.pdbx_seq_one_letter_code
_entity_poly.pdbx_strand_id
1 'polypeptide(L)'
;DFAQVEVDEQQVNLTRFSLFFPEKREFFLEGRGVFDFARGGVGGGGFFGGGNAPTLFYSRRIGLDNGQVVPILGGGRVTGKIGQFDVGALSISTDDKALGGAESTNFTVARIKRDVLRRSVIGGIFTNRSVSVAGDGASQTIGVDGTFAFYENISMLGYYARTEPSDPDIVGENTSYQARFDYGADRYGLQVDHVLVEDDFSPEVGFVRRDNFRRTFVQGRFSPRPRSIDAVRQFRFVGSVDYALTADTNLLETRTNQFEVQTEF
;
A
#
# COMPACT_ATOMS: atom_id res chain seq x y z
N ASP A 1 8.04 -12.84 -27.64
CA ASP A 1 6.62 -12.66 -27.95
C ASP A 1 6.03 -11.77 -26.87
N PHE A 2 6.09 -10.45 -27.05
CA PHE A 2 5.81 -9.44 -26.00
C PHE A 2 4.79 -8.38 -26.46
N ALA A 3 4.10 -8.64 -27.57
CA ALA A 3 3.20 -7.68 -28.19
C ALA A 3 1.85 -8.34 -28.49
N GLN A 4 1.11 -8.69 -27.43
CA GLN A 4 -0.34 -8.80 -27.53
C GLN A 4 -0.95 -7.87 -26.48
N VAL A 5 -1.17 -6.62 -26.91
CA VAL A 5 -1.99 -5.64 -26.21
C VAL A 5 -3.44 -5.93 -26.59
N GLU A 6 -4.17 -6.57 -25.70
CA GLU A 6 -5.64 -6.51 -25.75
C GLU A 6 -6.09 -5.16 -25.19
N VAL A 7 -6.85 -4.48 -26.03
CA VAL A 7 -7.59 -3.23 -25.86
C VAL A 7 -8.02 -3.01 -24.41
N ASP A 8 -7.38 -2.08 -23.70
CA ASP A 8 -7.91 -1.59 -22.42
C ASP A 8 -9.18 -0.78 -22.72
N GLU A 9 -10.30 -1.21 -22.14
CA GLU A 9 -11.53 -0.41 -22.04
C GLU A 9 -11.16 0.95 -21.43
N GLN A 10 -11.44 2.05 -22.14
CA GLN A 10 -11.29 3.40 -21.60
C GLN A 10 -12.17 3.56 -20.36
N GLN A 11 -11.59 3.43 -19.18
CA GLN A 11 -12.25 3.88 -17.96
C GLN A 11 -12.09 5.38 -17.84
N VAL A 12 -13.19 6.10 -18.02
CA VAL A 12 -13.26 7.54 -17.79
C VAL A 12 -13.09 7.78 -16.29
N ASN A 13 -11.94 8.30 -15.90
CA ASN A 13 -11.70 8.68 -14.51
C ASN A 13 -12.46 9.98 -14.21
N LEU A 14 -13.62 9.85 -13.56
CA LEU A 14 -14.44 10.98 -13.12
C LEU A 14 -13.99 11.54 -11.76
N THR A 15 -12.91 11.01 -11.18
CA THR A 15 -12.38 11.43 -9.88
C THR A 15 -11.06 12.18 -10.06
N ARG A 16 -10.71 13.03 -9.08
CA ARG A 16 -9.42 13.73 -9.05
C ARG A 16 -8.23 12.83 -8.69
N PHE A 17 -8.44 11.53 -8.48
CA PHE A 17 -7.42 10.59 -8.01
C PHE A 17 -7.03 9.63 -9.11
N SER A 18 -5.75 9.28 -9.21
CA SER A 18 -5.28 8.27 -10.16
C SER A 18 -5.97 6.92 -9.90
N LEU A 19 -6.30 6.20 -10.98
CA LEU A 19 -6.92 4.87 -10.88
C LEU A 19 -5.83 3.81 -10.64
N PHE A 20 -6.09 2.91 -9.69
CA PHE A 20 -5.25 1.73 -9.46
C PHE A 20 -5.74 0.59 -10.37
N PHE A 21 -4.89 0.12 -11.27
CA PHE A 21 -5.20 -0.97 -12.19
C PHE A 21 -4.44 -2.25 -11.79
N PRO A 22 -5.08 -3.42 -11.75
CA PRO A 22 -4.36 -4.66 -11.52
C PRO A 22 -3.34 -4.91 -12.64
N GLU A 23 -2.17 -5.45 -12.28
CA GLU A 23 -1.19 -5.92 -13.26
C GLU A 23 -1.76 -7.10 -14.07
N LYS A 24 -1.52 -7.12 -15.38
CA LYS A 24 -1.99 -8.18 -16.29
C LYS A 24 -0.83 -8.93 -16.96
N ARG A 25 0.38 -8.34 -16.99
CA ARG A 25 1.56 -8.93 -17.63
C ARG A 25 2.12 -10.07 -16.78
N GLU A 26 2.16 -11.29 -17.32
CA GLU A 26 2.58 -12.51 -16.61
C GLU A 26 3.93 -12.36 -15.90
N PHE A 27 4.91 -11.74 -16.57
CA PHE A 27 6.26 -11.49 -16.04
C PHE A 27 6.26 -10.82 -14.64
N PHE A 28 5.31 -9.91 -14.39
CA PHE A 28 5.18 -9.17 -13.13
C PHE A 28 4.23 -9.84 -12.13
N LEU A 29 3.32 -10.69 -12.61
CA LEU A 29 2.39 -11.44 -11.76
C LEU A 29 3.10 -12.61 -11.07
N GLU A 30 4.00 -13.27 -11.78
CA GLU A 30 4.80 -14.35 -11.24
C GLU A 30 5.71 -13.83 -10.10
N GLY A 31 5.63 -14.47 -8.94
CA GLY A 31 6.44 -14.08 -7.77
C GLY A 31 6.12 -12.70 -7.19
N ARG A 32 5.00 -12.05 -7.58
CA ARG A 32 4.60 -10.71 -7.08
C ARG A 32 4.58 -10.61 -5.56
N GLY A 33 4.23 -11.71 -4.88
CA GLY A 33 4.13 -11.78 -3.42
C GLY A 33 5.45 -11.54 -2.68
N VAL A 34 6.59 -11.73 -3.37
CA VAL A 34 7.90 -11.38 -2.80
C VAL A 34 8.01 -9.87 -2.65
N PHE A 35 7.54 -9.11 -3.64
CA PHE A 35 7.60 -7.64 -3.67
C PHE A 35 6.48 -6.94 -2.90
N ASP A 36 5.54 -7.67 -2.32
CA ASP A 36 4.51 -7.08 -1.47
C ASP A 36 5.15 -6.38 -0.26
N PHE A 37 4.71 -5.14 -0.04
CA PHE A 37 5.15 -4.26 1.04
C PHE A 37 3.94 -3.82 1.85
N ALA A 38 3.95 -4.11 3.15
CA ALA A 38 2.88 -3.72 4.07
C ALA A 38 1.47 -4.12 3.61
N ARG A 39 1.35 -5.25 2.90
CA ARG A 39 0.08 -5.84 2.46
C ARG A 39 -0.23 -7.07 3.31
N GLY A 40 -1.44 -7.14 3.87
CA GLY A 40 -1.95 -8.37 4.48
C GLY A 40 -2.19 -8.34 6.00
N GLY A 41 -2.91 -7.35 6.52
CA GLY A 41 -3.49 -7.46 7.87
C GLY A 41 -4.54 -8.59 7.93
N VAL A 42 -4.40 -9.49 8.90
CA VAL A 42 -5.35 -10.59 9.18
C VAL A 42 -6.58 -10.00 9.88
N GLY A 43 -7.42 -9.29 9.14
CA GLY A 43 -8.54 -8.58 9.75
C GLY A 43 -9.32 -7.74 8.76
N GLY A 44 -10.25 -8.38 8.06
CA GLY A 44 -11.47 -7.78 7.54
C GLY A 44 -11.32 -6.58 6.60
N GLY A 45 -11.64 -6.82 5.32
CA GLY A 45 -12.18 -5.80 4.43
C GLY A 45 -13.52 -5.27 4.95
N GLY A 46 -13.49 -4.54 6.07
CA GLY A 46 -14.58 -3.69 6.49
C GLY A 46 -14.63 -2.44 5.63
N PHE A 47 -15.85 -1.91 5.45
CA PHE A 47 -16.28 -0.79 4.61
C PHE A 47 -15.42 0.51 4.66
N PHE A 48 -14.41 0.61 5.52
CA PHE A 48 -13.64 1.84 5.77
C PHE A 48 -12.11 1.68 5.67
N GLY A 49 -11.53 0.49 5.52
CA GLY A 49 -10.07 0.32 5.75
C GLY A 49 -9.31 -0.38 4.61
N GLY A 50 -8.81 0.36 3.61
CA GLY A 50 -7.86 -0.25 2.67
C GLY A 50 -7.40 0.54 1.46
N GLY A 51 -7.86 1.78 1.24
CA GLY A 51 -7.61 2.48 -0.03
C GLY A 51 -6.56 3.60 -0.01
N ASN A 52 -5.97 3.93 1.14
CA ASN A 52 -5.22 5.18 1.30
C ASN A 52 -3.73 5.00 1.60
N ALA A 53 -3.30 3.82 2.04
CA ALA A 53 -1.87 3.55 2.22
C ALA A 53 -1.18 3.50 0.85
N PRO A 54 -0.04 4.18 0.67
CA PRO A 54 0.77 4.09 -0.53
C PRO A 54 1.25 2.66 -0.82
N THR A 55 1.40 2.37 -2.10
CA THR A 55 2.09 1.17 -2.58
C THR A 55 3.49 1.59 -3.04
N LEU A 56 4.55 1.03 -2.45
CA LEU A 56 5.92 1.44 -2.84
C LEU A 56 6.38 0.83 -4.16
N PHE A 57 5.82 -0.31 -4.56
CA PHE A 57 6.09 -0.93 -5.85
C PHE A 57 4.80 -1.25 -6.58
N TYR A 58 4.59 -0.58 -7.72
CA TYR A 58 3.44 -0.77 -8.58
C TYR A 58 3.93 -1.00 -10.01
N SER A 59 4.05 -2.27 -10.38
CA SER A 59 4.64 -2.72 -11.66
C SER A 59 4.06 -2.06 -12.90
N ARG A 60 2.77 -1.70 -12.89
CA ARG A 60 2.09 -0.98 -13.97
C ARG A 60 2.72 0.38 -14.29
N ARG A 61 3.45 0.96 -13.35
CA ARG A 61 4.23 2.19 -13.53
C ARG A 61 5.40 1.98 -14.49
N ILE A 62 5.88 0.75 -14.63
CA ILE A 62 6.98 0.42 -15.54
C ILE A 62 6.49 0.36 -16.98
N GLY A 63 7.11 1.17 -17.82
CA GLY A 63 6.67 1.42 -19.21
C GLY A 63 5.65 2.54 -19.33
N LEU A 64 5.50 3.37 -18.29
CA LEU A 64 4.69 4.58 -18.31
C LEU A 64 5.54 5.80 -17.91
N ASP A 65 5.43 6.84 -18.70
CA ASP A 65 6.00 8.15 -18.40
C ASP A 65 4.96 9.25 -18.64
N ASN A 66 4.63 10.03 -17.61
CA ASN A 66 3.56 11.04 -17.65
C ASN A 66 2.24 10.55 -18.30
N GLY A 67 1.89 9.27 -18.10
CA GLY A 67 0.70 8.64 -18.67
C GLY A 67 0.86 8.14 -20.11
N GLN A 68 1.99 8.38 -20.76
CA GLN A 68 2.31 7.82 -22.07
C GLN A 68 3.00 6.46 -21.94
N VAL A 69 2.65 5.55 -22.85
CA VAL A 69 3.28 4.23 -22.93
C VAL A 69 4.68 4.37 -23.53
N VAL A 70 5.69 3.95 -22.76
CA VAL A 70 7.09 3.90 -23.18
C VAL A 70 7.50 2.44 -23.36
N PRO A 71 8.06 2.05 -24.52
CA PRO A 71 8.48 0.68 -24.78
C PRO A 71 9.47 0.17 -23.73
N ILE A 72 9.32 -1.10 -23.35
CA ILE A 72 10.30 -1.79 -22.51
C ILE A 72 11.37 -2.36 -23.43
N LEU A 73 12.63 -1.95 -23.23
CA LEU A 73 13.77 -2.45 -24.00
C LEU A 73 14.17 -3.85 -23.54
N GLY A 74 14.08 -4.09 -22.24
CA GLY A 74 14.43 -5.37 -21.63
C GLY A 74 14.49 -5.27 -20.12
N GLY A 75 14.69 -6.41 -19.47
CA GLY A 75 14.80 -6.46 -18.02
C GLY A 75 14.89 -7.89 -17.51
N GLY A 76 15.11 -7.99 -16.20
CA GLY A 76 15.21 -9.26 -15.50
C GLY A 76 14.57 -9.18 -14.13
N ARG A 77 14.04 -10.32 -13.69
CA ARG A 77 13.51 -10.53 -12.34
C ARG A 77 14.18 -11.77 -11.75
N VAL A 78 14.61 -11.64 -10.51
CA VAL A 78 15.11 -12.77 -9.71
C VAL A 78 14.35 -12.77 -8.41
N THR A 79 13.73 -13.89 -8.08
CA THR A 79 13.05 -14.10 -6.80
C THR A 79 13.41 -15.45 -6.24
N GLY A 80 13.56 -15.57 -4.94
CA GLY A 80 13.84 -16.86 -4.31
C GLY A 80 13.76 -16.80 -2.80
N LYS A 81 13.81 -17.99 -2.20
CA LYS A 81 13.86 -18.17 -0.75
C LYS A 81 15.21 -18.74 -0.35
N ILE A 82 15.90 -18.08 0.57
CA ILE A 82 17.20 -18.48 1.12
C ILE A 82 17.04 -18.63 2.63
N GLY A 83 16.81 -19.86 3.08
CA GLY A 83 16.50 -20.16 4.48
C GLY A 83 15.22 -19.48 4.95
N GLN A 84 15.34 -18.54 5.88
CA GLN A 84 14.21 -17.75 6.42
C GLN A 84 13.98 -16.44 5.66
N PHE A 85 14.75 -16.18 4.60
CA PHE A 85 14.66 -14.94 3.85
C PHE A 85 14.00 -15.17 2.49
N ASP A 86 13.02 -14.33 2.15
CA ASP A 86 12.56 -14.18 0.78
C ASP A 86 13.25 -12.95 0.17
N VAL A 87 13.84 -13.13 -1.00
CA VAL A 87 14.57 -12.07 -1.71
C VAL A 87 14.00 -11.88 -3.10
N GLY A 88 13.87 -10.62 -3.50
CA GLY A 88 13.40 -10.23 -4.82
C GLY A 88 14.26 -9.08 -5.36
N ALA A 89 14.69 -9.21 -6.61
CA ALA A 89 15.35 -8.15 -7.36
C ALA A 89 14.70 -8.04 -8.74
N LEU A 90 14.48 -6.82 -9.19
CA LEU A 90 13.93 -6.50 -10.49
C LEU A 90 14.73 -5.34 -11.08
N SER A 91 15.08 -5.43 -12.36
CA SER A 91 15.67 -4.33 -13.11
C SER A 91 15.09 -4.32 -14.52
N ILE A 92 14.47 -3.22 -14.93
CA ILE A 92 13.82 -3.08 -16.23
C ILE A 92 14.18 -1.72 -16.83
N SER A 93 14.64 -1.75 -18.07
CA SER A 93 14.97 -0.56 -18.84
C SER A 93 13.87 -0.26 -19.86
N THR A 94 13.48 1.00 -19.96
CA THR A 94 12.53 1.50 -20.95
C THR A 94 13.21 2.47 -21.89
N ASP A 95 12.68 2.58 -23.09
CA ASP A 95 13.22 3.41 -24.17
C ASP A 95 12.99 4.90 -23.93
N ASP A 96 13.54 5.77 -24.76
CA ASP A 96 13.16 7.17 -24.82
C ASP A 96 12.00 7.40 -25.83
N LYS A 97 11.28 8.52 -25.66
CA LYS A 97 10.31 9.01 -26.65
C LYS A 97 10.46 10.51 -26.84
N ALA A 98 11.08 10.88 -27.96
CA ALA A 98 11.28 12.27 -28.37
C ALA A 98 9.98 13.10 -28.46
N LEU A 99 8.84 12.49 -28.84
CA LEU A 99 7.56 13.19 -28.98
C LEU A 99 6.82 13.40 -27.63
N GLY A 100 7.33 12.85 -26.53
CA GLY A 100 6.73 12.94 -25.20
C GLY A 100 7.67 13.42 -24.09
N GLY A 101 8.92 13.74 -24.42
CA GLY A 101 9.94 14.13 -23.44
C GLY A 101 10.33 13.00 -22.48
N ALA A 102 9.98 11.74 -22.79
CA ALA A 102 10.35 10.60 -21.98
C ALA A 102 11.81 10.24 -22.26
N GLU A 103 12.63 10.18 -21.23
CA GLU A 103 14.02 9.74 -21.34
C GLU A 103 14.14 8.24 -21.03
N SER A 104 15.17 7.62 -21.58
CA SER A 104 15.51 6.23 -21.28
C SER A 104 15.75 6.08 -19.78
N THR A 105 14.97 5.23 -19.12
CA THR A 105 14.99 5.08 -17.66
C THR A 105 15.09 3.63 -17.23
N ASN A 106 15.73 3.41 -16.09
CA ASN A 106 15.89 2.10 -15.48
C ASN A 106 15.14 2.04 -14.14
N PHE A 107 14.23 1.07 -14.05
CA PHE A 107 13.45 0.76 -12.85
C PHE A 107 14.13 -0.37 -12.11
N THR A 108 14.62 -0.11 -10.90
CA THR A 108 15.22 -1.11 -10.03
C THR A 108 14.38 -1.28 -8.77
N VAL A 109 14.11 -2.52 -8.38
CA VAL A 109 13.42 -2.86 -7.14
C VAL A 109 14.18 -3.96 -6.43
N ALA A 110 14.50 -3.75 -5.17
CA ALA A 110 15.11 -4.75 -4.31
C ALA A 110 14.23 -4.94 -3.07
N ARG A 111 14.01 -6.18 -2.70
CA ARG A 111 13.14 -6.56 -1.60
C ARG A 111 13.77 -7.70 -0.82
N ILE A 112 13.74 -7.57 0.50
CA ILE A 112 14.10 -8.63 1.42
C ILE A 112 13.03 -8.74 2.50
N LYS A 113 12.60 -9.97 2.76
CA LYS A 113 11.68 -10.31 3.85
C LYS A 113 12.32 -11.41 4.68
N ARG A 114 12.02 -11.41 5.97
CA ARG A 114 12.45 -12.44 6.89
C ARG A 114 11.26 -12.93 7.70
N ASP A 115 11.02 -14.23 7.64
CA ASP A 115 10.12 -14.90 8.57
C ASP A 115 10.70 -14.78 9.99
N VAL A 116 9.92 -14.21 10.90
CA VAL A 116 10.26 -14.07 12.32
C VAL A 116 9.15 -14.65 13.18
N LEU A 117 9.50 -15.16 14.36
CA LEU A 117 8.54 -15.85 15.22
C LEU A 117 7.85 -17.00 14.45
N ARG A 118 6.57 -17.30 14.75
CA ARG A 118 5.85 -18.43 14.11
C ARG A 118 5.06 -18.03 12.86
N ARG A 119 4.71 -16.75 12.74
CA ARG A 119 3.76 -16.22 11.74
C ARG A 119 3.88 -14.71 11.56
N SER A 120 5.07 -14.19 11.79
CA SER A 120 5.37 -12.78 11.66
C SER A 120 6.45 -12.60 10.60
N VAL A 121 6.45 -11.46 9.94
CA VAL A 121 7.41 -11.14 8.88
C VAL A 121 7.85 -9.71 9.07
N ILE A 122 9.15 -9.47 8.91
CA ILE A 122 9.70 -8.13 8.74
C ILE A 122 10.38 -8.05 7.39
N GLY A 123 10.47 -6.86 6.81
CA GLY A 123 11.19 -6.69 5.57
C GLY A 123 11.61 -5.26 5.29
N GLY A 124 12.46 -5.13 4.27
CA GLY A 124 12.86 -3.87 3.69
C GLY A 124 12.64 -3.89 2.17
N ILE A 125 12.36 -2.74 1.59
CA ILE A 125 12.24 -2.53 0.15
C ILE A 125 13.03 -1.29 -0.25
N PHE A 126 13.60 -1.34 -1.45
CA PHE A 126 14.20 -0.22 -2.14
C PHE A 126 13.64 -0.18 -3.56
N THR A 127 13.27 1.02 -4.02
CA THR A 127 12.90 1.26 -5.41
C THR A 127 13.67 2.44 -5.96
N ASN A 128 14.08 2.36 -7.21
CA ASN A 128 14.78 3.41 -7.92
C ASN A 128 14.24 3.54 -9.34
N ARG A 129 13.94 4.77 -9.74
CA ARG A 129 13.76 5.17 -11.13
C ARG A 129 14.92 6.09 -11.49
N SER A 130 15.76 5.72 -12.46
CA SER A 130 17.00 6.45 -12.73
C SER A 130 16.79 7.85 -13.30
N VAL A 131 15.68 8.06 -14.01
CA VAL A 131 15.23 9.38 -14.49
C VAL A 131 13.84 9.65 -13.94
N SER A 132 13.75 10.69 -13.12
CA SER A 132 12.56 11.15 -12.44
C SER A 132 11.55 11.79 -13.40
N VAL A 133 10.27 11.74 -13.05
CA VAL A 133 9.22 12.48 -13.79
C VAL A 133 9.10 13.93 -13.36
N ALA A 134 9.55 14.24 -12.13
CA ALA A 134 9.35 15.53 -11.51
C ALA A 134 10.57 16.47 -11.59
N GLY A 135 11.73 15.97 -12.01
CA GLY A 135 12.94 16.80 -12.14
C GLY A 135 14.17 16.03 -12.62
N ASP A 136 15.32 16.68 -12.61
CA ASP A 136 16.58 16.09 -13.04
C ASP A 136 17.11 15.11 -11.98
N GLY A 137 17.42 13.88 -12.39
CA GLY A 137 18.02 12.86 -11.52
C GLY A 137 17.12 11.67 -11.22
N ALA A 138 17.47 10.90 -10.19
CA ALA A 138 16.76 9.66 -9.85
C ALA A 138 15.70 9.89 -8.77
N SER A 139 14.60 9.14 -8.83
CA SER A 139 13.63 9.03 -7.74
C SER A 139 13.88 7.73 -6.98
N GLN A 140 14.21 7.84 -5.70
CA GLN A 140 14.49 6.71 -4.83
C GLN A 140 13.48 6.62 -3.70
N THR A 141 13.16 5.40 -3.30
CA THR A 141 12.30 5.14 -2.14
C THR A 141 12.86 3.98 -1.35
N ILE A 142 12.95 4.18 -0.04
CA ILE A 142 13.28 3.13 0.92
C ILE A 142 12.10 2.91 1.85
N GLY A 143 11.87 1.68 2.25
CA GLY A 143 10.82 1.35 3.20
C GLY A 143 11.15 0.12 4.02
N VAL A 144 10.61 0.09 5.23
CA VAL A 144 10.61 -1.08 6.12
C VAL A 144 9.18 -1.40 6.53
N ASP A 145 8.86 -2.68 6.58
CA ASP A 145 7.53 -3.16 6.94
C ASP A 145 7.57 -4.35 7.88
N GLY A 146 6.48 -4.51 8.62
CA GLY A 146 6.28 -5.61 9.55
C GLY A 146 4.82 -6.04 9.58
N THR A 147 4.59 -7.34 9.54
CA THR A 147 3.30 -7.95 9.86
C THR A 147 3.52 -8.95 10.96
N PHE A 148 2.89 -8.73 12.11
CA PHE A 148 3.01 -9.58 13.28
C PHE A 148 1.67 -10.19 13.60
N ALA A 149 1.65 -11.48 13.89
CA ALA A 149 0.47 -12.13 14.41
C ALA A 149 0.81 -12.85 15.70
N PHE A 150 0.09 -12.54 16.78
CA PHE A 150 0.26 -13.11 18.12
C PHE A 150 -1.02 -13.83 18.58
N TYR A 151 -0.87 -14.97 19.26
CA TYR A 151 -1.99 -15.81 19.72
C TYR A 151 -2.91 -16.29 18.59
N GLU A 152 -4.22 -16.16 18.68
CA GLU A 152 -5.18 -16.44 17.60
C GLU A 152 -5.97 -15.20 17.19
N ASN A 153 -5.80 -14.10 17.93
CA ASN A 153 -6.69 -12.95 17.89
C ASN A 153 -5.97 -11.61 17.86
N ILE A 154 -4.63 -11.55 17.84
CA ILE A 154 -3.89 -10.29 17.69
C ILE A 154 -3.12 -10.30 16.38
N SER A 155 -3.31 -9.26 15.57
CA SER A 155 -2.43 -8.93 14.45
C SER A 155 -2.03 -7.47 14.47
N MET A 156 -0.82 -7.20 14.01
CA MET A 156 -0.26 -5.86 13.83
C MET A 156 0.33 -5.77 12.43
N LEU A 157 0.14 -4.65 11.78
CA LEU A 157 0.81 -4.32 10.53
C LEU A 157 1.38 -2.92 10.67
N GLY A 158 2.58 -2.71 10.19
CA GLY A 158 3.11 -1.36 10.11
C GLY A 158 4.19 -1.23 9.07
N TYR A 159 4.39 0.01 8.63
CA TYR A 159 5.50 0.35 7.78
C TYR A 159 5.97 1.77 8.03
N TYR A 160 7.19 2.04 7.61
CA TYR A 160 7.75 3.37 7.45
C TYR A 160 8.46 3.43 6.10
N ALA A 161 8.27 4.51 5.38
CA ALA A 161 8.82 4.73 4.05
C ALA A 161 9.25 6.18 3.89
N ARG A 162 10.29 6.39 3.08
CA ARG A 162 10.79 7.72 2.72
C ARG A 162 11.17 7.75 1.26
N THR A 163 10.86 8.86 0.60
CA THR A 163 11.28 9.16 -0.76
C THR A 163 12.40 10.17 -0.74
N GLU A 164 13.39 9.98 -1.59
CA GLU A 164 14.38 11.02 -1.88
C GLU A 164 13.89 11.77 -3.13
N PRO A 165 13.61 13.08 -3.03
CA PRO A 165 13.21 13.87 -4.17
C PRO A 165 14.36 13.94 -5.18
N SER A 166 14.04 13.96 -6.46
CA SER A 166 15.03 14.21 -7.51
C SER A 166 15.49 15.68 -7.52
N ASP A 167 14.59 16.59 -7.16
CA ASP A 167 14.88 18.02 -7.07
C ASP A 167 15.29 18.41 -5.65
N PRO A 168 16.53 18.90 -5.42
CA PRO A 168 17.00 19.33 -4.10
C PRO A 168 16.28 20.58 -3.56
N ASP A 169 15.55 21.32 -4.40
CA ASP A 169 14.77 22.48 -3.98
C ASP A 169 13.40 22.09 -3.37
N ILE A 170 13.04 20.81 -3.37
CA ILE A 170 11.87 20.29 -2.64
C ILE A 170 12.18 20.30 -1.14
N VAL A 171 11.72 21.35 -0.46
CA VAL A 171 11.83 21.55 0.99
C VAL A 171 10.51 21.18 1.66
N GLY A 172 10.23 19.88 1.75
CA GLY A 172 9.06 19.40 2.47
C GLY A 172 9.20 17.97 2.98
N GLU A 173 8.10 17.50 3.54
CA GLU A 173 8.02 16.27 4.31
C GLU A 173 7.77 15.09 3.34
N ASN A 174 8.73 14.15 3.28
CA ASN A 174 8.79 13.13 2.22
C ASN A 174 8.71 11.70 2.77
N THR A 175 7.92 11.51 3.83
CA THR A 175 7.77 10.24 4.53
C THR A 175 6.32 9.78 4.55
N SER A 176 6.14 8.48 4.74
CA SER A 176 4.84 7.87 4.99
C SER A 176 5.00 6.74 5.98
N TYR A 177 4.03 6.60 6.87
CA TYR A 177 3.96 5.46 7.77
C TYR A 177 2.53 5.01 8.01
N GLN A 178 2.39 3.75 8.37
CA GLN A 178 1.14 3.20 8.86
C GLN A 178 1.39 2.32 10.08
N ALA A 179 0.46 2.37 11.02
CA ALA A 179 0.37 1.43 12.11
C ALA A 179 -1.07 0.95 12.23
N ARG A 180 -1.26 -0.37 12.14
CA ARG A 180 -2.53 -1.05 12.27
C ARG A 180 -2.43 -2.12 13.35
N PHE A 181 -3.40 -2.13 14.24
CA PHE A 181 -3.58 -3.09 15.30
C PHE A 181 -5.00 -3.66 15.23
N ASP A 182 -5.11 -4.98 15.22
CA ASP A 182 -6.37 -5.69 15.24
C ASP A 182 -6.35 -6.70 16.38
N TYR A 183 -7.36 -6.60 17.26
CA TYR A 183 -7.70 -7.58 18.27
C TYR A 183 -9.09 -8.14 17.96
N GLY A 184 -9.15 -9.42 17.60
CA GLY A 184 -10.34 -10.10 17.08
C GLY A 184 -10.83 -11.25 17.94
N ALA A 185 -10.93 -11.08 19.27
CA ALA A 185 -11.48 -12.12 20.14
C ALA A 185 -13.00 -12.28 19.95
N ASP A 186 -13.55 -13.41 20.38
CA ASP A 186 -14.97 -13.72 20.20
C ASP A 186 -15.90 -12.63 20.78
N ARG A 187 -15.71 -12.30 22.06
CA ARG A 187 -16.56 -11.33 22.78
C ARG A 187 -16.20 -9.87 22.55
N TYR A 188 -14.92 -9.56 22.33
CA TYR A 188 -14.41 -8.19 22.20
C TYR A 188 -13.58 -8.06 20.94
N GLY A 189 -13.81 -7.00 20.19
CA GLY A 189 -12.96 -6.60 19.07
C GLY A 189 -12.45 -5.18 19.26
N LEU A 190 -11.21 -4.93 18.85
CA LEU A 190 -10.63 -3.60 18.73
C LEU A 190 -9.84 -3.53 17.44
N GLN A 191 -10.04 -2.49 16.66
CA GLN A 191 -9.22 -2.16 15.51
C GLN A 191 -8.76 -0.71 15.63
N VAL A 192 -7.48 -0.49 15.40
CA VAL A 192 -6.86 0.83 15.32
C VAL A 192 -6.02 0.86 14.05
N ASP A 193 -6.23 1.84 13.20
CA ASP A 193 -5.45 2.06 11.99
C ASP A 193 -5.10 3.54 11.90
N HIS A 194 -3.81 3.83 11.79
CA HIS A 194 -3.32 5.18 11.61
C HIS A 194 -2.35 5.21 10.45
N VAL A 195 -2.55 6.15 9.51
CA VAL A 195 -1.69 6.35 8.34
C VAL A 195 -1.39 7.84 8.17
N LEU A 196 -0.14 8.13 7.85
CA LEU A 196 0.35 9.43 7.40
C LEU A 196 0.95 9.28 6.00
N VAL A 197 0.58 10.18 5.10
CA VAL A 197 1.26 10.43 3.84
C VAL A 197 1.52 11.92 3.79
N GLU A 198 2.79 12.29 3.83
CA GLU A 198 3.20 13.69 3.74
C GLU A 198 3.02 14.21 2.30
N ASP A 199 3.13 15.52 2.11
CA ASP A 199 2.86 16.20 0.84
C ASP A 199 3.88 15.85 -0.25
N ASP A 200 5.17 15.78 0.10
CA ASP A 200 6.26 15.49 -0.84
C ASP A 200 6.66 14.00 -0.86
N PHE A 201 5.83 13.12 -0.29
CA PHE A 201 6.03 11.68 -0.40
C PHE A 201 5.65 11.18 -1.81
N SER A 202 6.64 11.05 -2.70
CA SER A 202 6.46 10.68 -4.11
C SER A 202 7.29 9.46 -4.54
N PRO A 203 6.81 8.22 -4.33
CA PRO A 203 7.46 7.01 -4.81
C PRO A 203 7.12 6.80 -6.30
N GLU A 204 8.03 7.16 -7.19
CA GLU A 204 7.73 7.17 -8.63
C GLU A 204 7.61 5.81 -9.29
N VAL A 205 8.13 4.75 -8.67
CA VAL A 205 7.93 3.33 -9.05
C VAL A 205 6.69 2.74 -8.35
N GLY A 206 6.16 3.46 -7.37
CA GLY A 206 5.01 3.09 -6.58
C GLY A 206 3.72 3.73 -7.06
N PHE A 207 2.79 3.86 -6.12
CA PHE A 207 1.50 4.49 -6.31
C PHE A 207 1.03 5.12 -5.01
N VAL A 208 0.80 6.43 -5.07
CA VAL A 208 0.14 7.21 -4.02
C VAL A 208 -1.22 7.63 -4.56
N ARG A 209 -2.29 7.23 -3.87
CA ARG A 209 -3.65 7.63 -4.26
C ARG A 209 -3.94 9.08 -3.87
N ARG A 210 -3.41 9.47 -2.71
CA ARG A 210 -3.66 10.74 -2.05
C ARG A 210 -2.41 11.11 -1.25
N ASP A 211 -2.00 12.36 -1.37
CA ASP A 211 -0.92 13.02 -0.64
C ASP A 211 -1.49 13.91 0.48
N ASN A 212 -0.58 14.47 1.28
CA ASN A 212 -0.85 15.46 2.32
C ASN A 212 -2.06 15.11 3.21
N PHE A 213 -2.08 13.91 3.78
CA PHE A 213 -3.14 13.50 4.68
C PHE A 213 -2.67 12.60 5.81
N ARG A 214 -3.34 12.73 6.95
CA ARG A 214 -3.25 11.81 8.08
C ARG A 214 -4.64 11.31 8.42
N ARG A 215 -4.78 10.02 8.65
CA ARG A 215 -6.07 9.40 8.98
C ARG A 215 -5.93 8.47 10.16
N THR A 216 -6.87 8.55 11.07
CA THR A 216 -7.00 7.62 12.19
C THR A 216 -8.39 7.00 12.17
N PHE A 217 -8.43 5.68 12.21
CA PHE A 217 -9.62 4.88 12.34
C PHE A 217 -9.55 4.04 13.62
N VAL A 218 -10.60 4.09 14.43
CA VAL A 218 -10.75 3.27 15.64
C VAL A 218 -12.11 2.61 15.60
N GLN A 219 -12.15 1.30 15.81
CA GLN A 219 -13.40 0.55 15.94
C GLN A 219 -13.35 -0.34 17.18
N GLY A 220 -14.38 -0.27 18.01
CA GLY A 220 -14.63 -1.20 19.10
C GLY A 220 -15.82 -2.10 18.81
N ARG A 221 -15.73 -3.37 19.19
CA ARG A 221 -16.83 -4.35 19.09
C ARG A 221 -17.05 -5.04 20.43
N PHE A 222 -18.31 -5.17 20.81
CA PHE A 222 -18.75 -6.02 21.91
C PHE A 222 -19.83 -6.99 21.41
N SER A 223 -19.59 -8.30 21.57
CA SER A 223 -20.45 -9.33 21.00
C SER A 223 -20.88 -10.40 22.01
N PRO A 224 -21.70 -10.06 23.02
CA PRO A 224 -22.12 -11.01 24.05
C PRO A 224 -23.08 -12.06 23.51
N ARG A 225 -22.97 -13.29 24.05
CA ARG A 225 -23.91 -14.40 23.81
C ARG A 225 -24.74 -14.64 25.07
N PRO A 226 -25.95 -14.08 25.17
CA PRO A 226 -26.78 -14.21 26.38
C PRO A 226 -27.22 -15.66 26.57
N ARG A 227 -27.13 -16.17 27.80
CA ARG A 227 -27.67 -17.51 28.15
C ARG A 227 -29.09 -17.46 28.71
N SER A 228 -29.59 -16.26 29.01
CA SER A 228 -30.91 -16.03 29.62
C SER A 228 -32.02 -15.78 28.61
N ILE A 229 -31.70 -15.72 27.31
CA ILE A 229 -32.64 -15.42 26.23
C ILE A 229 -32.46 -16.52 25.17
N ASP A 230 -33.26 -17.58 25.25
CA ASP A 230 -33.09 -18.76 24.38
C ASP A 230 -33.31 -18.45 22.89
N ALA A 231 -34.03 -17.38 22.57
CA ALA A 231 -34.30 -16.93 21.21
C ALA A 231 -33.18 -16.07 20.59
N VAL A 232 -32.12 -15.72 21.34
CA VAL A 232 -31.04 -14.85 20.84
C VAL A 232 -29.70 -15.54 21.02
N ARG A 233 -29.04 -15.85 19.91
CA ARG A 233 -27.71 -16.46 19.89
C ARG A 233 -26.60 -15.46 20.22
N GLN A 234 -26.69 -14.24 19.69
CA GLN A 234 -25.65 -13.23 19.87
C GLN A 234 -26.18 -11.81 19.65
N PHE A 235 -25.74 -10.88 20.49
CA PHE A 235 -25.78 -9.45 20.17
C PHE A 235 -24.41 -9.01 19.65
N ARG A 236 -24.39 -8.03 18.76
CA ARG A 236 -23.16 -7.39 18.27
C ARG A 236 -23.36 -5.88 18.24
N PHE A 237 -22.53 -5.20 19.02
CA PHE A 237 -22.45 -3.75 19.09
C PHE A 237 -21.11 -3.33 18.50
N VAL A 238 -21.11 -2.47 17.50
CA VAL A 238 -19.90 -1.95 16.86
C VAL A 238 -19.97 -0.43 16.88
N GLY A 239 -18.93 0.22 17.40
CA GLY A 239 -18.77 1.66 17.31
C GLY A 239 -17.46 1.97 16.59
N SER A 240 -17.48 2.94 15.68
CA SER A 240 -16.26 3.39 15.01
C SER A 240 -16.17 4.91 14.87
N VAL A 241 -14.94 5.39 14.88
CA VAL A 241 -14.57 6.78 14.61
C VAL A 241 -13.51 6.76 13.52
N ASP A 242 -13.76 7.53 12.47
CA ASP A 242 -12.85 7.75 11.37
C ASP A 242 -12.65 9.25 11.21
N TYR A 243 -11.42 9.73 11.25
CA TYR A 243 -11.14 11.12 10.92
C TYR A 243 -9.87 11.27 10.11
N ALA A 244 -9.91 12.23 9.18
CA ALA A 244 -8.81 12.58 8.31
C ALA A 244 -8.50 14.08 8.46
N LEU A 245 -7.22 14.40 8.60
CA LEU A 245 -6.69 15.75 8.64
C LEU A 245 -5.72 15.94 7.47
N THR A 246 -5.52 17.18 7.06
CA THR A 246 -4.40 17.57 6.20
C THR A 246 -3.09 17.40 6.99
N ALA A 247 -2.06 16.81 6.38
CA ALA A 247 -0.87 16.37 7.11
C ALA A 247 -0.02 17.52 7.65
N ASP A 248 0.18 18.56 6.85
CA ASP A 248 0.99 19.75 7.13
C ASP A 248 0.38 20.69 8.19
N THR A 249 -0.92 20.92 8.10
CA THR A 249 -1.66 21.98 8.81
C THR A 249 -2.52 21.43 9.94
N ASN A 250 -2.71 20.11 10.00
CA ASN A 250 -3.61 19.43 10.93
C ASN A 250 -5.07 19.89 10.83
N LEU A 251 -5.47 20.49 9.70
CA LEU A 251 -6.84 20.91 9.47
C LEU A 251 -7.75 19.69 9.29
N LEU A 252 -8.88 19.68 9.99
CA LEU A 252 -9.86 18.60 9.88
C LEU A 252 -10.58 18.66 8.54
N GLU A 253 -10.51 17.57 7.78
CA GLU A 253 -11.20 17.47 6.50
C GLU A 253 -12.47 16.63 6.59
N THR A 254 -12.40 15.51 7.31
CA THR A 254 -13.54 14.60 7.43
C THR A 254 -13.53 13.95 8.80
N ARG A 255 -14.71 13.82 9.39
CA ARG A 255 -14.95 13.03 10.60
C ARG A 255 -16.26 12.28 10.45
N THR A 256 -16.19 10.96 10.57
CA THR A 256 -17.34 10.06 10.52
C THR A 256 -17.39 9.24 11.79
N ASN A 257 -18.55 9.22 12.45
CA ASN A 257 -18.80 8.34 13.59
C ASN A 257 -19.95 7.43 13.23
N GLN A 258 -19.81 6.13 13.51
CA GLN A 258 -20.83 5.14 13.21
C GLN A 258 -21.06 4.23 14.40
N PHE A 259 -22.31 3.79 14.54
CA PHE A 259 -22.71 2.83 15.53
C PHE A 259 -23.67 1.83 14.88
N GLU A 260 -23.38 0.55 15.04
CA GLU A 260 -24.14 -0.56 14.49
C GLU A 260 -24.55 -1.52 15.60
N VAL A 261 -25.80 -1.97 15.54
CA VAL A 261 -26.35 -3.00 16.42
C VAL A 261 -26.93 -4.11 15.56
N GLN A 262 -26.46 -5.33 15.80
CA GLN A 262 -26.95 -6.53 15.14
C GLN A 262 -27.37 -7.56 16.19
N THR A 263 -28.46 -8.28 15.91
CA THR A 263 -28.95 -9.40 16.72
C THR A 263 -29.02 -10.64 15.82
N GLU A 264 -28.45 -11.73 16.29
CA GLU A 264 -28.57 -13.06 15.70
C GLU A 264 -29.51 -13.89 16.56
N PHE A 265 -30.55 -14.45 15.93
CA PHE A 265 -31.57 -15.29 16.57
C PHE A 265 -31.25 -16.78 16.39
#